data_AF-A0A4Z2HJK3-F1
#
_entry.id   AF-A0A4Z2HJK3-F1
#
_cell.length_a   1.000
_cell.length_b   1.000
_cell.length_c   1.000
_cell.angle_alpha   90.00
_cell.angle_beta   90.00
_cell.angle_gamma   90.00
#
_symmetry.space_group_name_H-M   'P 1'
#
loop_
_entity.id
_entity.type
_entity.pdbx_description
1 polymer ?
#
loop_
_entity_poly.entity_id
_entity_poly.type
_entity_poly.pdbx_seq_one_letter_code
_entity_poly.pdbx_strand_id
1 'polypeptide(L)'
;MKSSYIPFRESKLTKLFQAVFCGKGRASMIVNINQCASTYDETLHVMKFSAVAKQVMQVISDKPLESPAPCLVGRDGKPLSNGLIDSQALESYLSEEELLDEEDEANMSLLPQNELVNMIESLRTKLLAERRRNLVQEMEIRKEMGDAMLQQLMESEELRIRQIEEQKESYQEKLENTFEMYKDAIKEHAYQCAMNNLEDDYVPLEEFIAVQEKVEALTRKMSELETVTNIERGLCAVPTVDQSSQTRASKSTEARAEDRGKWLYKEKCALEKMCEDKQQLILSLEKRLMELSETLQKVRDGFLEKSIAVEVLQRKCDDQTKSMDDIRQQSVEKDREIASLKAELATLSQKSPVKPKLKRGLLANIKEAVSSPRTGTPGRPLRKMSKTAHHSAASGQKERD
;
A
#
# COMPACT_ATOMS: atom_id res chain seq x y z
N MET A 1 9.84 27.88 13.40
CA MET A 1 8.53 27.42 12.88
C MET A 1 8.52 25.90 12.96
N LYS A 2 7.59 25.29 13.71
CA LYS A 2 7.50 23.82 13.75
C LYS A 2 7.29 23.34 12.32
N SER A 3 8.22 22.56 11.77
CA SER A 3 8.01 21.90 10.48
C SER A 3 6.82 20.97 10.65
N SER A 4 5.63 21.42 10.24
CA SER A 4 4.46 20.56 10.22
C SER A 4 4.77 19.41 9.29
N TYR A 5 4.85 18.21 9.85
CA TYR A 5 5.08 17.00 9.07
C TYR A 5 3.95 16.86 8.04
N ILE A 6 4.31 16.81 6.76
CA ILE A 6 3.32 16.58 5.69
C ILE A 6 3.10 15.07 5.59
N PRO A 7 1.85 14.57 5.71
CA PRO A 7 1.55 13.15 5.90
C PRO A 7 1.67 12.29 4.63
N PHE A 8 2.67 12.54 3.77
CA PHE A 8 2.90 11.75 2.56
C PHE A 8 3.29 10.29 2.82
N ARG A 9 3.69 9.94 4.06
CA ARG A 9 4.07 8.56 4.40
C ARG A 9 2.98 7.77 5.11
N GLU A 10 1.82 8.37 5.36
CA GLU A 10 0.70 7.67 6.01
C GLU A 10 0.01 6.67 5.07
N SER A 11 0.10 6.88 3.75
CA SER A 11 -0.42 5.93 2.76
C SER A 11 0.47 5.78 1.54
N LYS A 12 0.41 4.61 0.89
CA LYS A 12 1.12 4.38 -0.39
C LYS A 12 0.65 5.35 -1.47
N LEU A 13 -0.65 5.68 -1.49
CA LEU A 13 -1.23 6.63 -2.43
C LEU A 13 -0.64 8.03 -2.28
N THR A 14 -0.58 8.55 -1.05
CA THR A 14 -0.01 9.89 -0.79
C THR A 14 1.50 9.93 -1.04
N LYS A 15 2.20 8.82 -0.83
CA LYS A 15 3.63 8.68 -1.17
C LYS A 15 3.88 8.82 -2.67
N LEU A 16 3.00 8.26 -3.51
CA LEU A 16 3.12 8.37 -4.97
C LEU A 16 2.95 9.81 -5.44
N PHE A 17 1.96 10.52 -4.89
CA PHE A 17 1.73 11.93 -5.23
C PHE A 17 2.73 12.91 -4.62
N GLN A 18 3.60 12.47 -3.70
CA GLN A 18 4.58 13.34 -3.05
C GLN A 18 5.44 14.10 -4.09
N ALA A 19 5.93 13.42 -5.12
CA ALA A 19 6.77 14.06 -6.14
C ALA A 19 6.02 15.18 -6.89
N VAL A 20 4.76 14.94 -7.24
CA VAL A 20 3.90 15.89 -7.95
C VAL A 20 3.60 17.10 -7.07
N PHE A 21 3.18 16.88 -5.82
CA PHE A 21 2.89 17.98 -4.88
C PHE A 21 4.14 18.76 -4.43
N CYS A 22 5.32 18.16 -4.51
CA CYS A 22 6.60 18.84 -4.25
C CYS A 22 7.20 19.52 -5.49
N GLY A 23 6.43 19.75 -6.56
CA GLY A 23 6.83 20.56 -7.71
C GLY A 23 7.60 19.82 -8.82
N LYS A 24 7.70 18.47 -8.75
CA LYS A 24 8.35 17.65 -9.80
C LYS A 24 7.37 17.17 -10.88
N GLY A 25 6.15 17.70 -10.92
CA GLY A 25 5.13 17.34 -11.91
C GLY A 25 3.95 18.29 -11.88
N ARG A 26 3.06 18.18 -12.87
CA ARG A 26 1.79 18.90 -12.94
C ARG A 26 0.67 18.01 -12.41
N ALA A 27 -0.21 18.54 -11.56
CA ALA A 27 -1.42 17.84 -11.15
C ALA A 27 -2.67 18.47 -11.79
N SER A 28 -3.62 17.62 -12.18
CA SER A 28 -4.99 18.03 -12.50
C SER A 28 -5.95 17.17 -11.68
N MET A 29 -7.01 17.77 -11.17
CA MET A 29 -8.03 17.09 -10.37
C MET A 29 -9.36 17.15 -11.14
N ILE A 30 -9.95 15.98 -11.38
CA ILE A 30 -11.30 15.87 -11.95
C ILE A 30 -12.25 15.53 -10.81
N VAL A 31 -13.27 16.38 -10.62
CA VAL A 31 -14.27 16.21 -9.56
C VAL A 31 -15.59 15.78 -10.19
N ASN A 32 -16.01 14.54 -9.91
CA ASN A 32 -17.28 14.01 -10.38
C ASN A 32 -18.37 14.27 -9.33
N ILE A 33 -19.51 14.81 -9.74
CA ILE A 33 -20.61 15.20 -8.86
C ILE A 33 -21.85 14.36 -9.15
N ASN A 34 -22.47 13.81 -8.10
CA ASN A 34 -23.78 13.19 -8.20
C ASN A 34 -24.88 14.26 -8.01
N GLN A 35 -25.85 14.32 -8.92
CA GLN A 35 -26.96 15.27 -8.87
C GLN A 35 -28.06 14.86 -7.87
N CYS A 36 -28.00 13.64 -7.32
CA CYS A 36 -28.99 13.16 -6.36
C CYS A 36 -28.88 13.87 -5.00
N ALA A 37 -30.01 14.39 -4.50
CA ALA A 37 -30.08 15.07 -3.20
C ALA A 37 -29.68 14.16 -2.02
N SER A 38 -29.84 12.84 -2.14
CA SER A 38 -29.48 11.91 -1.06
C SER A 38 -27.98 11.86 -0.76
N THR A 39 -27.13 12.24 -1.73
CA THR A 39 -25.66 12.30 -1.59
C THR A 39 -25.17 13.75 -1.44
N TYR A 40 -26.04 14.67 -1.02
CA TYR A 40 -25.72 16.09 -0.92
C TYR A 40 -24.55 16.34 0.05
N ASP A 41 -24.57 15.74 1.24
CA ASP A 41 -23.53 15.95 2.25
C ASP A 41 -22.16 15.42 1.79
N GLU A 42 -22.14 14.29 1.08
CA GLU A 42 -20.94 13.72 0.47
C GLU A 42 -20.40 14.63 -0.65
N THR A 43 -21.28 15.10 -1.53
CA THR A 43 -20.94 16.04 -2.60
C THR A 43 -20.40 17.35 -2.03
N LEU A 44 -21.01 17.87 -0.97
CA LEU A 44 -20.56 19.06 -0.27
C LEU A 44 -19.16 18.86 0.33
N HIS A 45 -18.87 17.69 0.89
CA HIS A 45 -17.55 17.36 1.41
C HIS A 45 -16.49 17.35 0.30
N VAL A 46 -16.79 16.71 -0.84
CA VAL A 46 -15.90 16.69 -2.02
C VAL A 46 -15.64 18.11 -2.55
N MET A 47 -16.68 18.95 -2.60
CA MET A 47 -16.55 20.35 -3.05
C MET A 47 -15.73 21.21 -2.07
N LYS A 48 -15.84 20.98 -0.77
CA LYS A 48 -14.97 21.63 0.22
C LYS A 48 -13.53 21.22 0.03
N PHE A 49 -13.26 19.93 -0.19
CA PHE A 49 -11.93 19.43 -0.46
C PHE A 49 -11.32 20.03 -1.74
N SER A 50 -12.08 20.12 -2.82
CA SER A 50 -11.60 20.71 -4.08
C SER A 50 -11.29 22.21 -3.94
N ALA A 51 -12.10 22.94 -3.16
CA ALA A 51 -11.85 24.35 -2.86
C ALA A 51 -10.53 24.55 -2.09
N VAL A 52 -10.21 23.65 -1.14
CA VAL A 52 -8.92 23.67 -0.43
C VAL A 52 -7.77 23.27 -1.36
N ALA A 53 -7.96 22.26 -2.20
CA ALA A 53 -6.94 21.81 -3.15
C ALA A 53 -6.52 22.89 -4.15
N LYS A 54 -7.45 23.77 -4.55
CA LYS A 54 -7.16 24.93 -5.42
C LYS A 54 -6.16 25.92 -4.82
N GLN A 55 -6.05 25.98 -3.49
CA GLN A 55 -5.14 26.90 -2.80
C GLN A 55 -3.69 26.38 -2.76
N VAL A 56 -3.46 25.13 -3.16
CA VAL A 56 -2.13 24.52 -3.18
C VAL A 56 -1.37 25.03 -4.40
N MET A 57 -0.47 26.00 -4.21
CA MET A 57 0.44 26.44 -5.26
C MET A 57 1.60 25.46 -5.44
N GLN A 58 1.70 24.86 -6.63
CA GLN A 58 2.86 24.07 -7.02
C GLN A 58 3.88 25.02 -7.68
N VAL A 59 5.04 25.19 -7.06
CA VAL A 59 6.17 25.92 -7.69
C VAL A 59 6.84 24.95 -8.66
N ILE A 60 6.34 24.90 -9.88
CA ILE A 60 6.92 24.11 -10.96
C ILE A 60 7.92 25.02 -11.69
N SER A 61 9.16 24.57 -11.85
CA SER A 61 10.11 25.27 -12.72
C SER A 61 9.59 25.19 -14.15
N ASP A 62 9.22 26.32 -14.73
CA ASP A 62 8.72 26.41 -16.11
C ASP A 62 9.81 26.00 -17.11
N LYS A 63 9.86 24.71 -17.44
CA LYS A 63 10.29 24.28 -18.76
C LYS A 63 9.02 24.10 -19.59
N PRO A 64 8.81 24.88 -20.67
CA PRO A 64 7.64 24.71 -21.51
C PRO A 64 7.74 23.35 -22.19
N LEU A 65 6.99 22.37 -21.67
CA LEU A 65 6.74 21.11 -22.36
C LEU A 65 5.51 21.34 -23.24
N GLU A 66 5.75 21.40 -24.54
CA GLU A 66 4.74 21.37 -25.59
C GLU A 66 3.76 20.21 -25.30
N SER A 67 2.48 20.56 -25.16
CA SER A 67 1.42 19.58 -24.91
C SER A 67 1.22 18.70 -26.16
N PRO A 68 1.16 17.36 -26.03
CA PRO A 68 0.87 16.47 -27.16
C PRO A 68 -0.62 16.42 -27.53
N ALA A 69 -1.45 17.33 -27.00
CA ALA A 69 -2.86 17.42 -27.34
C ALA A 69 -2.99 17.97 -28.77
N PRO A 70 -3.92 17.44 -29.60
CA PRO A 70 -4.23 18.04 -30.89
C PRO A 70 -4.72 19.47 -30.66
N CYS A 71 -3.93 20.46 -31.06
CA CYS A 71 -4.36 21.84 -31.09
C CYS A 71 -5.46 21.93 -32.16
N LEU A 72 -6.67 22.35 -31.78
CA LEU A 72 -7.67 22.72 -32.77
C LEU A 72 -7.14 23.97 -33.48
N VAL A 73 -6.84 23.81 -34.76
CA VAL A 73 -6.35 24.90 -35.62
C VAL A 73 -7.58 25.51 -36.29
N GLY A 74 -7.78 26.81 -36.11
CA GLY A 74 -8.82 27.53 -36.85
C GLY A 74 -8.54 27.50 -38.35
N ARG A 75 -9.53 27.86 -39.17
CA ARG A 75 -9.43 27.89 -40.65
C ARG A 75 -8.25 28.73 -41.16
N ASP A 76 -7.72 29.63 -40.32
CA ASP A 76 -6.60 30.52 -40.60
C ASP A 76 -5.21 29.92 -40.29
N GLY A 77 -5.14 28.65 -39.86
CA GLY A 77 -3.86 27.98 -39.60
C GLY A 77 -3.15 28.38 -38.30
N LYS A 78 -3.77 29.22 -37.46
CA LYS A 78 -3.18 29.68 -36.19
C LYS A 78 -3.56 28.76 -35.03
N PRO A 79 -2.59 28.37 -34.16
CA PRO A 79 -2.88 27.56 -32.98
C PRO A 79 -3.66 28.38 -31.94
N LEU A 80 -4.79 27.84 -31.49
CA LEU A 80 -5.53 28.41 -30.37
C LEU A 80 -4.70 28.21 -29.09
N SER A 81 -4.28 29.32 -28.49
CA SER A 81 -3.53 29.35 -27.23
C SER A 81 -4.33 28.62 -26.13
N ASN A 82 -3.68 27.63 -25.51
CA ASN A 82 -4.25 26.72 -24.53
C ASN A 82 -4.42 27.36 -23.12
N GLY A 83 -4.67 28.67 -23.05
CA GLY A 83 -4.75 29.43 -21.81
C GLY A 83 -6.17 29.89 -21.51
N LEU A 84 -6.80 29.24 -20.52
CA LEU A 84 -8.05 29.65 -19.88
C LEU A 84 -9.24 29.83 -20.84
N ILE A 85 -10.01 28.75 -21.05
CA ILE A 85 -11.28 28.82 -21.77
C ILE A 85 -12.25 29.66 -20.93
N ASP A 86 -12.37 30.93 -21.30
CA ASP A 86 -13.46 31.80 -20.87
C ASP A 86 -14.76 31.20 -21.40
N SER A 87 -15.71 30.94 -20.50
CA SER A 87 -16.96 30.24 -20.83
C SER A 87 -17.79 30.99 -21.89
N GLN A 88 -17.55 32.29 -22.04
CA GLN A 88 -18.18 33.15 -23.03
C GLN A 88 -17.70 32.89 -24.47
N ALA A 89 -16.46 32.43 -24.66
CA ALA A 89 -15.93 32.09 -25.99
C ALA A 89 -16.43 30.71 -26.47
N LEU A 90 -16.62 29.77 -25.55
CA LEU A 90 -17.13 28.43 -25.88
C LEU A 90 -18.60 28.45 -26.33
N GLU A 91 -19.41 29.36 -25.78
CA GLU A 91 -20.81 29.56 -26.16
C GLU A 91 -20.95 30.19 -27.56
N SER A 92 -20.02 31.06 -27.95
CA SER A 92 -19.95 31.62 -29.31
C SER A 92 -19.62 30.58 -30.39
N TYR A 93 -18.94 29.47 -30.04
CA TYR A 93 -18.60 28.40 -30.98
C TYR A 93 -19.68 27.31 -31.10
N LEU A 94 -20.67 27.30 -30.21
CA LEU A 94 -21.78 26.35 -30.21
C LEU A 94 -23.09 26.94 -30.76
N SER A 95 -23.09 28.20 -31.23
CA SER A 95 -24.25 28.77 -31.91
C SER A 95 -24.44 28.05 -33.25
N GLU A 96 -25.58 27.39 -33.41
CA GLU A 96 -25.95 26.59 -34.60
C GLU A 96 -26.03 27.42 -35.90
N GLU A 97 -25.94 28.75 -35.83
CA GLU A 97 -26.14 29.68 -36.96
C GLU A 97 -25.01 29.75 -38.00
N GLU A 98 -23.80 29.26 -37.73
CA GLU A 98 -22.63 29.50 -38.63
C GLU A 98 -22.07 28.24 -39.33
N LEU A 99 -22.72 27.08 -39.17
CA LEU A 99 -22.26 25.80 -39.75
C LEU A 99 -23.10 25.27 -40.91
N LEU A 100 -24.09 26.02 -41.37
CA LEU A 100 -24.92 25.64 -42.50
C LEU A 100 -24.72 26.68 -43.61
N ASP A 101 -23.81 26.39 -44.55
CA ASP A 101 -23.86 27.04 -45.85
C ASP A 101 -25.24 26.72 -46.46
N GLU A 102 -26.04 27.73 -46.81
CA GLU A 102 -27.40 27.58 -47.37
C GLU A 102 -27.44 26.66 -48.63
N GLU A 103 -26.28 26.44 -49.28
CA GLU A 103 -26.12 25.50 -50.40
C GLU A 103 -26.14 24.02 -49.99
N ASP A 104 -25.75 23.66 -48.76
CA ASP A 104 -25.69 22.26 -48.30
C ASP A 104 -27.02 21.76 -47.70
N GLU A 105 -27.90 22.65 -47.24
CA GLU A 105 -29.26 22.27 -46.82
C GLU A 105 -30.10 21.75 -48.01
N ALA A 106 -29.87 22.28 -49.21
CA ALA A 106 -30.54 21.83 -50.42
C ALA A 106 -30.10 20.41 -50.85
N ASN A 107 -28.87 20.01 -50.53
CA ASN A 107 -28.29 18.72 -50.91
C ASN A 107 -28.68 17.56 -49.98
N MET A 108 -29.07 17.87 -48.73
CA MET A 108 -29.54 16.83 -47.79
C MET A 108 -30.94 16.32 -48.11
N SER A 109 -31.75 17.07 -48.87
CA SER A 109 -33.13 16.70 -49.23
C SER A 109 -33.24 15.75 -50.45
N LEU A 110 -32.14 15.47 -51.17
CA LEU A 110 -32.16 14.71 -52.43
C LEU A 110 -31.48 13.33 -52.37
N LEU A 111 -30.86 12.97 -51.23
CA LEU A 111 -30.21 11.67 -51.08
C LEU A 111 -31.27 10.54 -51.08
N PRO A 112 -31.17 9.55 -51.99
CA PRO A 112 -32.04 8.38 -51.96
C PRO A 112 -31.98 7.70 -50.60
N GLN A 113 -33.13 7.23 -50.09
CA GLN A 113 -33.26 6.63 -48.76
C GLN A 113 -32.21 5.54 -48.47
N ASN A 114 -31.77 4.81 -49.50
CA ASN A 114 -30.74 3.78 -49.38
C ASN A 114 -29.33 4.34 -49.09
N GLU A 115 -28.98 5.49 -49.65
CA GLU A 115 -27.67 6.13 -49.42
C GLU A 115 -27.57 6.70 -48.01
N LEU A 116 -28.67 7.25 -47.48
CA LEU A 116 -28.76 7.72 -46.10
C LEU A 116 -28.64 6.55 -45.10
N VAL A 117 -29.30 5.42 -45.37
CA VAL A 117 -29.17 4.21 -44.54
C VAL A 117 -27.74 3.68 -44.56
N ASN A 118 -27.11 3.61 -45.74
CA ASN A 118 -25.71 3.20 -45.87
C ASN A 118 -24.76 4.15 -45.12
N MET A 119 -25.01 5.45 -45.16
CA MET A 119 -24.24 6.45 -44.41
C MET A 119 -24.39 6.23 -42.90
N ILE A 120 -25.61 6.05 -42.41
CA ILE A 120 -25.90 5.75 -40.99
C ILE A 120 -25.20 4.46 -40.55
N GLU A 121 -25.25 3.40 -41.34
CA GLU A 121 -24.55 2.14 -41.04
C GLU A 121 -23.03 2.30 -41.03
N SER A 122 -22.48 3.07 -41.98
CA SER A 122 -21.05 3.38 -42.01
C SER A 122 -20.60 4.19 -40.79
N LEU A 123 -21.38 5.19 -40.37
CA LEU A 123 -21.11 6.03 -39.20
C LEU A 123 -21.24 5.23 -37.92
N ARG A 124 -22.24 4.35 -37.79
CA ARG A 124 -22.36 3.41 -36.66
C ARG A 124 -21.14 2.49 -36.57
N THR A 125 -20.66 1.98 -37.71
CA THR A 125 -19.48 1.12 -37.77
C THR A 125 -18.23 1.88 -37.34
N LYS A 126 -18.03 3.12 -37.83
CA LYS A 126 -16.92 4.00 -37.43
C LYS A 126 -17.00 4.37 -35.94
N LEU A 127 -18.19 4.70 -35.42
CA LEU A 127 -18.40 5.00 -34.00
C LEU A 127 -18.05 3.79 -33.12
N LEU A 128 -18.46 2.58 -33.52
CA LEU A 128 -18.12 1.36 -32.79
C LEU A 128 -16.61 1.06 -32.86
N ALA A 129 -15.97 1.29 -34.01
CA ALA A 129 -14.53 1.14 -34.17
C ALA A 129 -13.77 2.14 -33.28
N GLU A 130 -14.16 3.41 -33.26
CA GLU A 130 -13.57 4.44 -32.39
C GLU A 130 -13.79 4.13 -30.91
N ARG A 131 -14.99 3.69 -30.51
CA ARG A 131 -15.24 3.26 -29.12
C ARG A 131 -14.34 2.10 -28.70
N ARG A 132 -14.11 1.12 -29.59
CA ARG A 132 -13.20 0.00 -29.33
C ARG A 132 -11.75 0.48 -29.24
N ARG A 133 -11.31 1.33 -30.17
CA ARG A 133 -9.96 1.93 -30.16
C ARG A 133 -9.72 2.70 -28.86
N ASN A 134 -10.67 3.55 -28.46
CA ASN A 134 -10.59 4.33 -27.23
C ASN A 134 -10.51 3.42 -25.99
N LEU A 135 -11.34 2.36 -25.92
CA LEU A 135 -11.27 1.40 -24.82
C LEU A 135 -9.89 0.71 -24.72
N VAL A 136 -9.30 0.32 -25.86
CA VAL A 136 -7.97 -0.30 -25.89
C VAL A 136 -6.91 0.70 -25.43
N GLN A 137 -6.95 1.94 -25.93
CA GLN A 137 -6.01 2.99 -25.52
C GLN A 137 -6.13 3.33 -24.03
N GLU A 138 -7.34 3.46 -23.51
CA GLU A 138 -7.59 3.68 -22.09
C GLU A 138 -7.02 2.54 -21.23
N MET A 139 -7.17 1.29 -21.69
CA MET A 139 -6.61 0.13 -21.00
C MET A 139 -5.08 0.13 -21.01
N GLU A 140 -4.47 0.50 -22.14
CA GLU A 140 -3.03 0.63 -22.30
C GLU A 140 -2.46 1.75 -21.42
N ILE A 141 -3.05 2.94 -21.46
CA ILE A 141 -2.65 4.08 -20.61
C ILE A 141 -2.75 3.72 -19.13
N ARG A 142 -3.84 3.08 -18.70
CA ARG A 142 -4.01 2.66 -17.30
C ARG A 142 -2.96 1.61 -16.89
N LYS A 143 -2.61 0.70 -17.81
CA LYS A 143 -1.56 -0.29 -17.57
C LYS A 143 -0.19 0.39 -17.43
N GLU A 144 0.19 1.22 -18.40
CA GLU A 144 1.47 1.94 -18.37
C GLU A 144 1.59 2.83 -17.12
N MET A 145 0.53 3.55 -16.77
CA MET A 145 0.48 4.36 -15.55
C MET A 145 0.60 3.49 -14.29
N GLY A 146 -0.07 2.34 -14.25
CA GLY A 146 0.01 1.38 -13.15
C GLY A 146 1.42 0.81 -12.98
N ASP A 147 2.04 0.40 -14.09
CA ASP A 147 3.41 -0.14 -14.12
C ASP A 147 4.42 0.91 -13.66
N ALA A 148 4.30 2.16 -14.15
CA ALA A 148 5.15 3.27 -13.72
C ALA A 148 4.99 3.61 -12.24
N MET A 149 3.75 3.65 -11.73
CA MET A 149 3.49 3.88 -10.30
C MET A 149 4.03 2.74 -9.43
N LEU A 150 3.92 1.50 -9.87
CA LEU A 150 4.47 0.35 -9.16
C LEU A 150 6.00 0.40 -9.11
N GLN A 151 6.64 0.70 -10.24
CA GLN A 151 8.09 0.85 -10.33
C GLN A 151 8.60 1.94 -9.38
N GLN A 152 7.96 3.12 -9.36
CA GLN A 152 8.31 4.19 -8.42
C GLN A 152 8.22 3.74 -6.96
N LEU A 153 7.20 2.93 -6.61
CA LEU A 153 7.05 2.42 -5.26
C LEU A 153 8.20 1.46 -4.90
N MET A 154 8.53 0.52 -5.79
CA MET A 154 9.63 -0.43 -5.60
C MET A 154 10.97 0.27 -5.43
N GLU A 155 11.32 1.18 -6.35
CA GLU A 155 12.56 1.98 -6.27
C GLU A 155 12.66 2.75 -4.95
N SER A 156 11.56 3.33 -4.50
CA SER A 156 11.51 4.07 -3.23
C SER A 156 11.64 3.18 -1.99
N GLU A 157 11.22 1.93 -2.08
CA GLU A 157 11.33 0.94 -1.00
C GLU A 157 12.75 0.38 -0.95
N GLU A 158 13.34 0.03 -2.10
CA GLU A 158 14.73 -0.40 -2.19
C GLU A 158 15.69 0.66 -1.65
N LEU A 159 15.51 1.93 -2.02
CA LEU A 159 16.33 3.03 -1.51
C LEU A 159 16.24 3.11 0.02
N ARG A 160 15.05 2.93 0.59
CA ARG A 160 14.85 2.95 2.04
C ARG A 160 15.53 1.75 2.70
N ILE A 161 15.43 0.56 2.12
CA ILE A 161 16.09 -0.64 2.63
C ILE A 161 17.61 -0.44 2.63
N ARG A 162 18.17 0.05 1.53
CA ARG A 162 19.61 0.37 1.42
C ARG A 162 20.05 1.36 2.49
N GLN A 163 19.30 2.46 2.68
CA GLN A 163 19.60 3.44 3.73
C GLN A 163 19.59 2.84 5.14
N ILE A 164 18.65 1.92 5.43
CA ILE A 164 18.60 1.24 6.73
C ILE A 164 19.79 0.31 6.89
N GLU A 165 20.16 -0.44 5.84
CA GLU A 165 21.31 -1.35 5.89
C GLU A 165 22.62 -0.58 6.07
N GLU A 166 22.84 0.50 5.33
CA GLU A 166 24.01 1.38 5.50
C GLU A 166 24.09 1.95 6.92
N GLN A 167 22.96 2.36 7.50
CA GLN A 167 22.92 2.82 8.89
C GLN A 167 23.28 1.70 9.87
N LYS A 168 22.73 0.50 9.67
CA LYS A 168 23.02 -0.68 10.50
C LYS A 168 24.49 -1.06 10.42
N GLU A 169 25.06 -1.09 9.23
CA GLU A 169 26.49 -1.35 9.00
C GLU A 169 27.35 -0.29 9.70
N SER A 170 27.01 0.99 9.56
CA SER A 170 27.72 2.08 10.26
C SER A 170 27.67 1.95 11.79
N TYR A 171 26.53 1.53 12.36
CA TYR A 171 26.43 1.28 13.80
C TYR A 171 27.22 0.04 14.23
N GLN A 172 27.22 -1.00 13.42
CA GLN A 172 27.99 -2.22 13.66
C GLN A 172 29.49 -1.93 13.63
N GLU A 173 29.97 -1.17 12.65
CA GLU A 173 31.38 -0.75 12.55
C GLU A 173 31.81 0.08 13.77
N LYS A 174 30.96 1.02 14.23
CA LYS A 174 31.23 1.78 15.45
C LYS A 174 31.37 0.88 16.68
N LEU A 175 30.50 -0.13 16.80
CA LEU A 175 30.54 -1.06 17.91
C LEU A 175 31.80 -1.92 17.86
N GLU A 176 32.17 -2.44 16.68
CA GLU A 176 33.40 -3.22 16.48
C GLU A 176 34.64 -2.40 16.80
N ASN A 177 34.71 -1.14 16.34
CA ASN A 177 35.82 -0.25 16.65
C ASN A 177 35.94 0.00 18.16
N THR A 178 34.81 0.25 18.85
CA THR A 178 34.84 0.37 20.31
C THR A 178 35.26 -0.92 21.01
N PHE A 179 34.86 -2.08 20.48
CA PHE A 179 35.26 -3.37 21.02
C PHE A 179 36.76 -3.61 20.89
N GLU A 180 37.35 -3.31 19.72
CA GLU A 180 38.80 -3.45 19.51
C GLU A 180 39.58 -2.49 20.41
N MET A 181 39.10 -1.24 20.60
CA MET A 181 39.70 -0.31 21.57
C MET A 181 39.73 -0.86 22.99
N TYR A 182 38.62 -1.46 23.47
CA TYR A 182 38.59 -2.06 24.81
C TYR A 182 39.51 -3.28 24.92
N LYS A 183 39.55 -4.11 23.88
CA LYS A 183 40.41 -5.29 23.82
C LYS A 183 41.88 -4.89 23.89
N ASP A 184 42.31 -3.87 23.16
CA ASP A 184 43.68 -3.36 23.21
C ASP A 184 44.01 -2.73 24.56
N ALA A 185 43.10 -1.96 25.15
CA ALA A 185 43.28 -1.41 26.51
C ALA A 185 43.44 -2.51 27.56
N ILE A 186 42.68 -3.62 27.46
CA ILE A 186 42.81 -4.78 28.35
C ILE A 186 44.15 -5.48 28.15
N LYS A 187 44.59 -5.70 26.90
CA LYS A 187 45.90 -6.29 26.60
C LYS A 187 47.03 -5.44 27.18
N GLU A 188 46.97 -4.13 26.97
CA GLU A 188 47.97 -3.17 27.46
C GLU A 188 48.03 -3.17 28.99
N HIS A 189 46.88 -3.11 29.66
CA HIS A 189 46.81 -3.22 31.13
C HIS A 189 47.38 -4.54 31.64
N ALA A 190 47.05 -5.66 30.99
CA ALA A 190 47.59 -6.98 31.36
C ALA A 190 49.12 -7.03 31.17
N TYR A 191 49.64 -6.46 30.09
CA TYR A 191 51.08 -6.36 29.84
C TYR A 191 51.77 -5.47 30.88
N GLN A 192 51.24 -4.30 31.17
CA GLN A 192 51.76 -3.40 32.21
C GLN A 192 51.77 -4.06 33.58
N CYS A 193 50.69 -4.75 33.98
CA CYS A 193 50.68 -5.52 35.23
C CYS A 193 51.78 -6.59 35.24
N ALA A 194 52.00 -7.31 34.13
CA ALA A 194 53.04 -8.32 34.04
C ALA A 194 54.46 -7.73 34.13
N MET A 195 54.69 -6.57 33.53
CA MET A 195 55.99 -5.87 33.59
C MET A 195 56.26 -5.29 34.98
N ASN A 196 55.26 -4.67 35.62
CA ASN A 196 55.42 -4.12 36.97
C ASN A 196 55.70 -5.22 38.02
N ASN A 197 55.06 -6.39 37.89
CA ASN A 197 55.37 -7.54 38.76
C ASN A 197 56.82 -8.03 38.59
N LEU A 198 57.40 -7.92 37.39
CA LEU A 198 58.79 -8.30 37.13
C LEU A 198 59.78 -7.26 37.70
N GLU A 199 59.36 -6.00 37.80
CA GLU A 199 60.15 -4.91 38.37
C GLU A 199 60.15 -4.97 39.91
N ASP A 200 59.01 -5.28 40.54
CA ASP A 200 58.91 -5.40 42.02
C ASP A 200 59.73 -6.58 42.59
N ASP A 201 59.90 -7.66 41.82
CA ASP A 201 60.71 -8.83 42.22
C ASP A 201 62.21 -8.72 41.83
N TYR A 202 62.62 -7.59 41.24
CA TYR A 202 64.00 -7.40 40.79
C TYR A 202 64.92 -6.92 41.94
N VAL A 203 65.82 -7.80 42.39
CA VAL A 203 66.90 -7.45 43.34
C VAL A 203 68.22 -7.31 42.58
N PRO A 204 68.88 -6.13 42.59
CA PRO A 204 70.19 -5.95 41.99
C PRO A 204 71.21 -6.97 42.52
N LEU A 205 72.05 -7.52 41.64
CA LEU A 205 72.97 -8.61 41.96
C LEU A 205 73.93 -8.26 43.12
N GLU A 206 74.46 -7.03 43.14
CA GLU A 206 75.26 -6.51 44.25
C GLU A 206 74.52 -6.50 45.59
N GLU A 207 73.22 -6.16 45.61
CA GLU A 207 72.43 -6.15 46.84
C GLU A 207 72.14 -7.58 47.30
N PHE A 208 71.89 -8.50 46.38
CA PHE A 208 71.73 -9.92 46.68
C PHE A 208 73.02 -10.51 47.30
N ILE A 209 74.19 -10.26 46.71
CA ILE A 209 75.48 -10.74 47.23
C ILE A 209 75.76 -10.14 48.60
N ALA A 210 75.54 -8.83 48.79
CA ALA A 210 75.76 -8.17 50.07
C ALA A 210 74.82 -8.69 51.18
N VAL A 211 73.57 -9.04 50.84
CA VAL A 211 72.64 -9.68 51.78
C VAL A 211 73.09 -11.10 52.10
N GLN A 212 73.54 -11.86 51.10
CA GLN A 212 74.04 -13.22 51.29
C GLN A 212 75.27 -13.26 52.22
N GLU A 213 76.26 -12.38 52.01
CA GLU A 213 77.44 -12.26 52.89
C GLU A 213 77.07 -11.88 54.33
N LYS A 214 76.08 -10.99 54.49
CA LYS A 214 75.56 -10.61 55.81
C LYS A 214 74.84 -11.75 56.49
N VAL A 215 74.04 -12.54 55.76
CA VAL A 215 73.37 -13.73 56.28
C VAL A 215 74.40 -14.78 56.71
N GLU A 216 75.45 -15.01 55.92
CA GLU A 216 76.54 -15.92 56.28
C GLU A 216 77.32 -15.45 57.51
N ALA A 217 77.56 -14.14 57.62
CA ALA A 217 78.20 -13.54 58.79
C ALA A 217 77.31 -13.65 60.05
N LEU A 218 75.99 -13.44 59.91
CA LEU A 218 75.03 -13.58 61.00
C LEU A 218 74.89 -15.05 61.42
N THR A 219 74.91 -15.98 60.46
CA THR A 219 74.87 -17.43 60.70
C THR A 219 76.12 -17.88 61.46
N ARG A 220 77.31 -17.41 61.06
CA ARG A 220 78.54 -17.64 61.83
C ARG A 220 78.44 -17.12 63.27
N LYS A 221 77.93 -15.90 63.44
CA LYS A 221 77.72 -15.32 64.78
C LYS A 221 76.68 -16.08 65.60
N MET A 222 75.61 -16.59 64.99
CA MET A 222 74.62 -17.44 65.65
C MET A 222 75.27 -18.74 66.13
N SER A 223 76.10 -19.40 65.31
CA SER A 223 76.84 -20.60 65.71
C SER A 223 77.87 -20.32 66.82
N GLU A 224 78.55 -19.17 66.77
CA GLU A 224 79.44 -18.71 67.85
C GLU A 224 78.69 -18.44 69.16
N LEU A 225 77.53 -17.76 69.10
CA LEU A 225 76.69 -17.58 70.28
C LEU A 225 76.15 -18.90 70.80
N GLU A 226 75.73 -19.82 69.93
CA GLU A 226 75.19 -21.13 70.29
C GLU A 226 76.22 -21.99 71.03
N THR A 227 77.48 -21.95 70.58
CA THR A 227 78.60 -22.60 71.29
C THR A 227 78.94 -21.96 72.64
N VAL A 228 78.72 -20.64 72.80
CA VAL A 228 78.88 -19.93 74.07
C VAL A 228 77.70 -20.21 75.03
N THR A 229 76.46 -20.24 74.55
CA THR A 229 75.29 -20.60 75.36
C THR A 229 75.27 -22.06 75.80
N ASN A 230 75.90 -22.98 75.04
CA ASN A 230 76.03 -24.37 75.45
C ASN A 230 77.07 -24.61 76.56
N ILE A 231 77.85 -23.58 76.95
CA ILE A 231 78.80 -23.65 78.08
C ILE A 231 78.18 -23.07 79.37
N GLU A 232 77.15 -22.22 79.29
CA GLU A 232 76.53 -21.57 80.44
C GLU A 232 74.99 -21.68 80.48
N ARG A 233 74.43 -22.89 80.64
CA ARG A 233 73.17 -23.04 81.42
C ARG A 233 72.83 -24.48 81.80
N GLY A 234 73.12 -24.83 83.04
CA GLY A 234 72.29 -25.75 83.82
C GLY A 234 71.13 -24.98 84.49
N LEU A 235 69.94 -25.58 84.46
CA LEU A 235 68.72 -25.31 85.27
C LEU A 235 68.05 -23.93 85.14
N CYS A 236 66.83 -23.88 84.56
CA CYS A 236 65.55 -23.72 85.28
C CYS A 236 64.38 -23.55 84.30
N ALA A 237 63.22 -24.09 84.69
CA ALA A 237 61.96 -24.04 83.96
C ALA A 237 61.11 -22.79 84.30
N VAL A 238 60.14 -22.48 83.42
CA VAL A 238 58.76 -21.94 83.63
C VAL A 238 58.37 -20.89 82.56
N PRO A 239 57.09 -20.86 82.09
CA PRO A 239 56.70 -20.39 80.77
C PRO A 239 56.29 -18.91 80.75
N THR A 240 56.43 -18.28 79.59
CA THR A 240 56.03 -16.88 79.37
C THR A 240 54.75 -16.83 78.54
N VAL A 241 53.78 -16.09 79.08
CA VAL A 241 52.48 -15.75 78.51
C VAL A 241 52.67 -14.82 77.32
N ASP A 242 52.12 -15.18 76.16
CA ASP A 242 52.06 -14.27 75.01
C ASP A 242 51.02 -13.17 75.23
N GLN A 243 51.51 -11.93 75.30
CA GLN A 243 50.71 -10.72 75.22
C GLN A 243 50.23 -10.53 73.78
N SER A 244 48.93 -10.74 73.57
CA SER A 244 48.22 -10.27 72.39
C SER A 244 48.23 -8.73 72.38
N SER A 245 48.95 -8.16 71.41
CA SER A 245 49.00 -6.73 71.15
C SER A 245 47.65 -6.23 70.65
N GLN A 246 46.97 -5.52 71.54
CA GLN A 246 45.74 -4.78 71.30
C GLN A 246 46.04 -3.52 70.47
N THR A 247 45.79 -3.58 69.16
CA THR A 247 45.86 -2.41 68.28
C THR A 247 44.66 -1.49 68.59
N ARG A 248 44.91 -0.33 69.20
CA ARG A 248 43.89 0.72 69.41
C ARG A 248 43.34 1.19 68.05
N ALA A 249 42.08 0.87 67.78
CA ALA A 249 41.32 1.45 66.68
C ALA A 249 41.26 2.97 66.85
N SER A 250 41.69 3.69 65.83
CA SER A 250 41.72 5.15 65.80
C SER A 250 40.31 5.68 65.49
N LYS A 251 39.88 6.73 66.19
CA LYS A 251 38.55 7.37 66.01
C LYS A 251 38.29 7.92 64.61
N SER A 252 39.33 8.04 63.77
CA SER A 252 39.24 8.45 62.36
C SER A 252 38.69 7.36 61.43
N THR A 253 38.74 6.09 61.85
CA THR A 253 38.31 4.94 61.03
C THR A 253 36.81 4.66 61.13
N GLU A 254 36.18 4.98 62.26
CA GLU A 254 34.74 4.76 62.49
C GLU A 254 33.87 5.76 61.70
N ALA A 255 34.22 7.06 61.71
CA ALA A 255 33.49 8.08 60.95
C ALA A 255 33.52 7.82 59.42
N ARG A 256 34.65 7.31 58.91
CA ARG A 256 34.81 6.97 57.48
C ARG A 256 34.03 5.72 57.07
N ALA A 257 33.83 4.79 58.01
CA ALA A 257 33.02 3.59 57.79
C ALA A 257 31.51 3.92 57.84
N GLU A 258 31.11 4.83 58.72
CA GLU A 258 29.73 5.29 58.86
C GLU A 258 29.26 6.10 57.64
N ASP A 259 30.11 6.96 57.08
CA ASP A 259 29.84 7.68 55.83
C ASP A 259 29.74 6.75 54.61
N ARG A 260 30.58 5.69 54.54
CA ARG A 260 30.44 4.64 53.52
C ARG A 260 29.11 3.89 53.65
N GLY A 261 28.70 3.57 54.88
CA GLY A 261 27.43 2.89 55.14
C GLY A 261 26.23 3.70 54.66
N LYS A 262 26.22 5.02 54.93
CA LYS A 262 25.16 5.92 54.46
C LYS A 262 25.11 6.04 52.94
N TRP A 263 26.28 6.12 52.28
CA TRP A 263 26.36 6.15 50.82
C TRP A 263 25.83 4.86 50.19
N LEU A 264 26.26 3.70 50.70
CA LEU A 264 25.80 2.39 50.24
C LEU A 264 24.30 2.18 50.44
N TYR A 265 23.74 2.65 51.56
CA TYR A 265 22.30 2.58 51.81
C TYR A 265 21.51 3.44 50.81
N LYS A 266 22.01 4.63 50.48
CA LYS A 266 21.39 5.53 49.51
C LYS A 266 21.45 4.96 48.09
N GLU A 267 22.58 4.38 47.71
CA GLU A 267 22.77 3.69 46.44
C GLU A 267 21.84 2.47 46.32
N LYS A 268 21.73 1.68 47.40
CA LYS A 268 20.81 0.54 47.50
C LYS A 268 19.36 0.97 47.28
N CYS A 269 18.89 2.02 47.96
CA CYS A 269 17.53 2.52 47.79
C CYS A 269 17.27 3.05 46.37
N ALA A 270 18.26 3.68 45.74
CA ALA A 270 18.15 4.11 44.33
C ALA A 270 18.02 2.90 43.39
N LEU A 271 18.75 1.83 43.67
CA LEU A 271 18.72 0.58 42.92
C LEU A 271 17.39 -0.17 43.07
N GLU A 272 16.85 -0.25 44.29
CA GLU A 272 15.52 -0.83 44.57
C GLU A 272 14.43 -0.10 43.78
N LYS A 273 14.44 1.23 43.78
CA LYS A 273 13.48 2.05 43.03
C LYS A 273 13.59 1.84 41.52
N MET A 274 14.82 1.77 41.00
CA MET A 274 15.07 1.44 39.59
C MET A 274 14.56 0.04 39.21
N CYS A 275 14.70 -0.94 40.09
CA CYS A 275 14.17 -2.29 39.88
C CYS A 275 12.64 -2.30 39.86
N GLU A 276 11.98 -1.54 40.75
CA GLU A 276 10.52 -1.37 40.76
C GLU A 276 10.03 -0.70 39.48
N ASP A 277 10.66 0.39 39.04
CA ASP A 277 10.33 1.08 37.79
C ASP A 277 10.49 0.15 36.58
N LYS A 278 11.57 -0.65 36.54
CA LYS A 278 11.78 -1.67 35.50
C LYS A 278 10.70 -2.75 35.52
N GLN A 279 10.29 -3.22 36.69
CA GLN A 279 9.23 -4.22 36.82
C GLN A 279 7.89 -3.68 36.32
N GLN A 280 7.56 -2.43 36.65
CA GLN A 280 6.36 -1.78 36.13
C GLN A 280 6.40 -1.60 34.61
N LEU A 281 7.55 -1.25 34.07
CA LEU A 281 7.74 -1.15 32.61
C LEU A 281 7.54 -2.51 31.93
N ILE A 282 8.10 -3.59 32.50
CA ILE A 282 7.92 -4.96 31.98
C ILE A 282 6.44 -5.31 31.95
N LEU A 283 5.71 -5.12 33.06
CA LEU A 283 4.27 -5.39 33.13
C LEU A 283 3.47 -4.58 32.10
N SER A 284 3.82 -3.30 31.90
CA SER A 284 3.20 -2.46 30.88
C SER A 284 3.47 -2.96 29.46
N LEU A 285 4.67 -3.45 29.18
CA LEU A 285 5.05 -3.99 27.88
C LEU A 285 4.36 -5.33 27.62
N GLU A 286 4.28 -6.21 28.61
CA GLU A 286 3.54 -7.48 28.54
C GLU A 286 2.06 -7.24 28.24
N LYS A 287 1.43 -6.29 28.94
CA LYS A 287 0.05 -5.90 28.66
C LYS A 287 -0.14 -5.42 27.22
N ARG A 288 0.74 -4.54 26.74
CA ARG A 288 0.68 -4.02 25.37
C ARG A 288 0.92 -5.12 24.33
N LEU A 289 1.77 -6.10 24.64
CA LEU A 289 2.03 -7.26 23.78
C LEU A 289 0.78 -8.14 23.69
N MET A 290 0.07 -8.36 24.80
CA MET A 290 -1.21 -9.08 24.80
C MET A 290 -2.30 -8.35 23.99
N GLU A 291 -2.43 -7.03 24.12
CA GLU A 291 -3.39 -6.26 23.32
C GLU A 291 -3.06 -6.31 21.80
N LEU A 292 -1.77 -6.26 21.47
CA LEU A 292 -1.30 -6.42 20.09
C LEU A 292 -1.57 -7.81 19.53
N SER A 293 -1.36 -8.87 20.33
CA SER A 293 -1.63 -10.23 19.88
C SER A 293 -3.13 -10.48 19.66
N GLU A 294 -3.98 -9.94 20.53
CA GLU A 294 -5.44 -10.03 20.39
C GLU A 294 -5.94 -9.30 19.13
N THR A 295 -5.45 -8.08 18.89
CA THR A 295 -5.82 -7.33 17.68
C THR A 295 -5.34 -8.01 16.41
N LEU A 296 -4.12 -8.58 16.42
CA LEU A 296 -3.58 -9.34 15.29
C LEU A 296 -4.39 -10.62 15.02
N GLN A 297 -4.87 -11.29 16.06
CA GLN A 297 -5.77 -12.43 15.93
C GLN A 297 -7.11 -12.03 15.30
N LYS A 298 -7.73 -10.95 15.77
CA LYS A 298 -8.98 -10.43 15.17
C LYS A 298 -8.82 -10.05 13.69
N VAL A 299 -7.70 -9.43 13.34
CA VAL A 299 -7.41 -9.10 11.93
C VAL A 299 -7.21 -10.35 11.09
N ARG A 300 -6.50 -11.37 11.61
CA ARG A 300 -6.31 -12.67 10.94
C ARG A 300 -7.65 -13.35 10.66
N ASP A 301 -8.53 -13.41 11.66
CA ASP A 301 -9.82 -14.07 11.54
C ASP A 301 -10.72 -13.34 10.52
N GLY A 302 -10.76 -12.00 10.58
CA GLY A 302 -11.49 -11.19 9.61
C GLY A 302 -10.92 -11.27 8.18
N PHE A 303 -9.61 -11.46 8.03
CA PHE A 303 -8.99 -11.73 6.73
C PHE A 303 -9.42 -13.09 6.17
N LEU A 304 -9.42 -14.14 7.01
CA LEU A 304 -9.80 -15.48 6.60
C LEU A 304 -11.27 -15.54 6.16
N GLU A 305 -12.17 -14.90 6.89
CA GLU A 305 -13.59 -14.80 6.53
C GLU A 305 -13.78 -14.08 5.18
N LYS A 306 -13.10 -12.95 4.97
CA LYS A 306 -13.13 -12.24 3.69
C LYS A 306 -12.53 -13.05 2.55
N SER A 307 -11.47 -13.80 2.80
CA SER A 307 -10.86 -14.69 1.80
C SER A 307 -11.84 -15.76 1.34
N ILE A 308 -12.57 -16.38 2.27
CA ILE A 308 -13.63 -17.35 1.96
C ILE A 308 -14.75 -16.69 1.14
N ALA A 309 -15.18 -15.47 1.53
CA ALA A 309 -16.21 -14.74 0.79
C ALA A 309 -15.79 -14.42 -0.66
N VAL A 310 -14.53 -14.04 -0.86
CA VAL A 310 -13.96 -13.80 -2.19
C VAL A 310 -13.93 -15.07 -3.02
N GLU A 311 -13.51 -16.21 -2.46
CA GLU A 311 -13.56 -17.50 -3.17
C GLU A 311 -14.98 -17.88 -3.61
N VAL A 312 -15.98 -17.66 -2.75
CA VAL A 312 -17.38 -17.93 -3.08
C VAL A 312 -17.86 -17.03 -4.21
N LEU A 313 -17.53 -15.74 -4.17
CA LEU A 313 -17.86 -14.80 -5.24
C LEU A 313 -17.16 -15.15 -6.57
N GLN A 314 -15.91 -15.60 -6.51
CA GLN A 314 -15.16 -16.05 -7.68
C GLN A 314 -15.85 -17.25 -8.34
N ARG A 315 -16.21 -18.29 -7.57
CA ARG A 315 -16.94 -19.46 -8.09
C ARG A 315 -18.26 -19.04 -8.74
N LYS A 316 -19.00 -18.11 -8.13
CA LYS A 316 -20.24 -17.59 -8.71
C LYS A 316 -20.03 -16.84 -10.03
N CYS A 317 -18.96 -16.06 -10.15
CA CYS A 317 -18.61 -15.39 -11.41
C CYS A 317 -18.23 -16.41 -12.49
N ASP A 318 -17.47 -17.44 -12.13
CA ASP A 318 -17.08 -18.50 -13.06
C ASP A 318 -18.31 -19.26 -13.57
N ASP A 319 -19.25 -19.60 -12.68
CA ASP A 319 -20.50 -20.27 -13.06
C ASP A 319 -21.40 -19.39 -13.93
N GLN A 320 -21.47 -18.08 -13.64
CA GLN A 320 -22.19 -17.13 -14.49
C GLN A 320 -21.54 -17.00 -15.87
N THR A 321 -20.21 -17.03 -15.94
CA THR A 321 -19.47 -16.97 -17.21
C THR A 321 -19.74 -18.22 -18.06
N LYS A 322 -19.68 -19.41 -17.46
CA LYS A 322 -20.04 -20.67 -18.14
C LYS A 322 -21.48 -20.63 -18.67
N SER A 323 -22.42 -20.16 -17.85
CA SER A 323 -23.82 -20.01 -18.29
C SER A 323 -23.98 -19.04 -19.47
N MET A 324 -23.23 -17.93 -19.50
CA MET A 324 -23.26 -16.98 -20.61
C MET A 324 -22.65 -17.57 -21.88
N ASP A 325 -21.58 -18.35 -21.76
CA ASP A 325 -20.95 -19.05 -22.88
C ASP A 325 -21.86 -20.12 -23.47
N ASP A 326 -22.57 -20.89 -22.64
CA ASP A 326 -23.56 -21.86 -23.11
C ASP A 326 -24.69 -21.19 -23.92
N ILE A 327 -25.23 -20.08 -23.42
CA ILE A 327 -26.26 -19.29 -24.13
C ILE A 327 -25.70 -18.76 -25.45
N ARG A 328 -24.45 -18.25 -25.44
CA ARG A 328 -23.79 -17.76 -26.65
C ARG A 328 -23.60 -18.88 -27.68
N GLN A 329 -23.22 -20.07 -27.25
CA GLN A 329 -23.06 -21.23 -28.13
C GLN A 329 -24.40 -21.68 -28.71
N GLN A 330 -25.47 -21.70 -27.91
CA GLN A 330 -26.83 -21.96 -28.40
C GLN A 330 -27.29 -20.93 -29.42
N SER A 331 -27.00 -19.64 -29.20
CA SER A 331 -27.34 -18.58 -30.17
C SER A 331 -26.63 -18.80 -31.51
N VAL A 332 -25.34 -19.15 -31.48
CA VAL A 332 -24.57 -19.44 -32.70
C VAL A 332 -25.16 -20.64 -33.45
N GLU A 333 -25.59 -21.69 -32.74
CA GLU A 333 -26.21 -22.85 -33.39
C GLU A 333 -27.55 -22.50 -34.02
N LYS A 334 -28.36 -21.68 -33.33
CA LYS A 334 -29.62 -21.17 -33.89
C LYS A 334 -29.41 -20.28 -35.11
N ASP A 335 -28.38 -19.45 -35.11
CA ASP A 335 -28.02 -18.63 -36.28
C ASP A 335 -27.62 -19.51 -37.48
N ARG A 336 -26.91 -20.63 -37.24
CA ARG A 336 -26.63 -21.63 -38.30
C ARG A 336 -27.89 -22.30 -38.83
N GLU A 337 -28.80 -22.73 -37.96
CA GLU A 337 -30.10 -23.29 -38.36
C GLU A 337 -30.88 -22.27 -39.21
N ILE A 338 -30.96 -21.01 -38.77
CA ILE A 338 -31.61 -19.93 -39.50
C ILE A 338 -30.98 -19.72 -40.88
N ALA A 339 -29.65 -19.72 -40.98
CA ALA A 339 -28.95 -19.58 -42.24
C ALA A 339 -29.24 -20.75 -43.20
N SER A 340 -29.28 -21.98 -42.67
CA SER A 340 -29.64 -23.18 -43.44
C SER A 340 -31.08 -23.11 -43.96
N LEU A 341 -32.05 -22.78 -43.10
CA LEU A 341 -33.46 -22.63 -43.50
C LEU A 341 -33.65 -21.50 -44.53
N LYS A 342 -32.94 -20.38 -44.38
CA LYS A 342 -32.94 -19.29 -45.37
C LYS A 342 -32.41 -19.76 -46.73
N ALA A 343 -31.34 -20.56 -46.74
CA ALA A 343 -30.80 -21.14 -47.97
C ALA A 343 -31.80 -22.11 -48.61
N GLU A 344 -32.43 -23.00 -47.84
CA GLU A 344 -33.47 -23.90 -48.35
C GLU A 344 -34.66 -23.13 -48.95
N LEU A 345 -35.15 -22.09 -48.26
CA LEU A 345 -36.22 -21.23 -48.78
C LEU A 345 -35.83 -20.55 -50.11
N ALA A 346 -34.59 -20.09 -50.24
CA ALA A 346 -34.09 -19.53 -51.49
C ALA A 346 -34.09 -20.57 -52.62
N THR A 347 -33.69 -21.82 -52.34
CA THR A 347 -33.73 -22.90 -53.35
C THR A 347 -35.16 -23.31 -53.74
N LEU A 348 -36.10 -23.31 -52.80
CA LEU A 348 -37.52 -23.59 -53.05
C LEU A 348 -38.17 -22.46 -53.87
N SER A 349 -37.81 -21.21 -53.59
CA SER A 349 -38.27 -20.05 -54.37
C SER A 349 -37.80 -20.10 -55.82
N GLN A 350 -36.61 -20.66 -56.10
CA GLN A 350 -36.10 -20.81 -57.47
C GLN A 350 -36.73 -22.00 -58.23
N LYS A 351 -37.39 -22.94 -57.55
CA LYS A 351 -38.06 -24.10 -58.17
C LYS A 351 -39.51 -23.83 -58.61
N SER A 352 -40.03 -22.61 -58.46
CA SER A 352 -41.37 -22.22 -58.95
C SER A 352 -41.28 -21.39 -60.24
N PRO A 353 -41.65 -21.92 -61.41
CA PRO A 353 -41.74 -21.13 -62.63
C PRO A 353 -43.15 -20.54 -62.78
N VAL A 354 -43.43 -19.40 -62.14
CA VAL A 354 -44.60 -18.60 -62.52
C VAL A 354 -44.17 -17.58 -63.57
N LYS A 355 -44.50 -17.89 -64.83
CA LYS A 355 -44.30 -17.02 -66.00
C LYS A 355 -45.06 -15.68 -65.81
N PRO A 356 -44.50 -14.52 -66.23
CA PRO A 356 -45.25 -13.29 -66.26
C PRO A 356 -46.19 -13.28 -67.47
N LYS A 357 -47.52 -13.19 -67.26
CA LYS A 357 -48.48 -12.93 -68.35
C LYS A 357 -48.82 -11.45 -68.38
N LEU A 358 -48.58 -10.84 -69.55
CA LEU A 358 -49.05 -9.51 -69.92
C LEU A 358 -50.58 -9.48 -70.11
N LYS A 359 -51.16 -8.40 -69.58
CA LYS A 359 -52.51 -7.81 -69.68
C LYS A 359 -53.50 -8.39 -70.72
N ARG A 360 -54.74 -8.66 -70.29
CA ARG A 360 -55.99 -8.39 -71.05
C ARG A 360 -57.16 -8.19 -70.09
N GLY A 361 -57.81 -7.01 -70.16
CA GLY A 361 -59.04 -6.72 -69.43
C GLY A 361 -60.23 -7.50 -70.00
N LEU A 362 -61.12 -7.93 -69.12
CA LEU A 362 -62.36 -8.66 -69.46
C LEU A 362 -63.52 -8.10 -68.62
N LEU A 363 -63.90 -6.85 -68.92
CA LEU A 363 -65.31 -6.45 -68.79
C LEU A 363 -66.09 -7.01 -70.00
N ALA A 364 -66.15 -8.33 -70.09
CA ALA A 364 -66.95 -9.06 -71.06
C ALA A 364 -67.09 -10.47 -70.47
N ASN A 365 -68.03 -10.72 -69.57
CA ASN A 365 -69.38 -11.05 -70.00
C ASN A 365 -70.29 -11.28 -68.77
N ILE A 366 -71.49 -10.67 -68.82
CA ILE A 366 -72.78 -11.26 -68.39
C ILE A 366 -72.92 -11.41 -66.85
N LYS A 367 -73.57 -10.51 -66.10
CA LYS A 367 -75.01 -10.17 -66.11
C LYS A 367 -75.92 -11.37 -66.39
N GLU A 368 -76.11 -12.25 -65.41
CA GLU A 368 -77.41 -12.88 -65.03
C GLU A 368 -77.18 -14.06 -64.08
N ALA A 369 -77.47 -13.86 -62.80
CA ALA A 369 -78.09 -14.85 -61.90
C ALA A 369 -78.29 -14.18 -60.54
N VAL A 370 -79.41 -13.47 -60.44
CA VAL A 370 -80.12 -13.16 -59.18
C VAL A 370 -80.31 -14.50 -58.45
N SER A 371 -79.96 -14.66 -57.17
CA SER A 371 -80.85 -14.30 -56.06
C SER A 371 -80.16 -14.40 -54.69
N SER A 372 -80.31 -13.33 -53.90
CA SER A 372 -80.19 -13.34 -52.43
C SER A 372 -81.31 -14.20 -51.82
N PRO A 373 -81.12 -14.80 -50.63
CA PRO A 373 -81.64 -14.09 -49.45
C PRO A 373 -80.80 -14.24 -48.16
N ARG A 374 -80.62 -13.08 -47.50
CA ARG A 374 -80.88 -12.76 -46.08
C ARG A 374 -80.50 -13.74 -44.92
N THR A 375 -79.89 -13.08 -43.92
CA THR A 375 -80.06 -13.19 -42.45
C THR A 375 -79.34 -14.28 -41.66
N GLY A 376 -78.51 -13.85 -40.70
CA GLY A 376 -78.11 -14.65 -39.54
C GLY A 376 -76.77 -14.25 -38.90
N THR A 377 -76.76 -13.22 -38.04
CA THR A 377 -75.81 -13.10 -36.91
C THR A 377 -76.55 -13.60 -35.67
N PRO A 378 -75.93 -14.39 -34.77
CA PRO A 378 -75.12 -13.86 -33.64
C PRO A 378 -73.83 -14.73 -33.48
N GLY A 379 -72.84 -14.53 -32.62
CA GLY A 379 -72.61 -13.77 -31.41
C GLY A 379 -71.34 -14.38 -30.75
N ARG A 380 -70.49 -13.51 -30.21
CA ARG A 380 -69.31 -13.65 -29.30
C ARG A 380 -69.22 -14.91 -28.37
N PRO A 381 -68.11 -15.17 -27.60
CA PRO A 381 -66.88 -14.36 -27.43
C PRO A 381 -65.50 -15.07 -27.25
N LEU A 382 -64.49 -14.20 -27.22
CA LEU A 382 -63.13 -14.28 -26.66
C LEU A 382 -62.88 -15.28 -25.52
N ARG A 383 -61.72 -15.94 -25.56
CA ARG A 383 -61.04 -16.51 -24.40
C ARG A 383 -59.72 -15.78 -24.13
N LYS A 384 -59.70 -14.95 -23.08
CA LYS A 384 -58.50 -14.39 -22.44
C LYS A 384 -57.75 -15.53 -21.73
N MET A 385 -56.43 -15.62 -21.89
CA MET A 385 -55.57 -16.37 -20.97
C MET A 385 -55.09 -15.45 -19.86
N SER A 386 -55.37 -15.86 -18.63
CA SER A 386 -54.99 -15.21 -17.38
C SER A 386 -53.53 -15.51 -17.02
N LYS A 387 -52.79 -14.45 -16.68
CA LYS A 387 -51.53 -14.50 -15.93
C LYS A 387 -51.79 -15.02 -14.52
N THR A 388 -51.04 -16.03 -14.08
CA THR A 388 -50.90 -16.42 -12.67
C THR A 388 -49.73 -15.68 -12.05
N ALA A 389 -50.03 -14.87 -11.03
CA ALA A 389 -49.05 -14.30 -10.10
C ALA A 389 -48.95 -15.23 -8.90
N HIS A 390 -47.73 -15.63 -8.52
CA HIS A 390 -47.47 -16.29 -7.25
C HIS A 390 -47.21 -15.23 -6.17
N HIS A 391 -48.08 -15.24 -5.15
CA HIS A 391 -47.89 -14.54 -3.88
C HIS A 391 -46.78 -15.21 -3.08
N SER A 392 -45.81 -14.41 -2.62
CA SER A 392 -44.93 -14.72 -1.50
C SER A 392 -45.49 -14.03 -0.26
N ALA A 393 -45.82 -14.80 0.77
CA ALA A 393 -46.22 -14.32 2.08
C ALA A 393 -44.98 -14.18 2.96
N ALA A 394 -44.64 -12.94 3.33
CA ALA A 394 -43.64 -12.65 4.34
C ALA A 394 -44.34 -12.45 5.70
N SER A 395 -44.10 -13.40 6.60
CA SER A 395 -44.39 -13.29 8.02
C SER A 395 -43.41 -12.32 8.67
N GLY A 396 -43.92 -11.26 9.28
CA GLY A 396 -43.13 -10.35 10.09
C GLY A 396 -42.79 -10.96 11.45
N GLN A 397 -41.60 -10.65 11.94
CA GLN A 397 -41.33 -10.70 13.36
C GLN A 397 -40.57 -9.44 13.76
N LYS A 398 -41.17 -8.80 14.75
CA LYS A 398 -40.89 -7.50 15.33
C LYS A 398 -40.38 -7.83 16.72
N GLU A 399 -39.12 -7.56 17.00
CA GLU A 399 -38.60 -7.56 18.37
C GLU A 399 -37.84 -6.25 18.59
N ARG A 400 -38.42 -5.46 19.48
CA ARG A 400 -37.74 -4.49 20.34
C ARG A 400 -37.60 -5.20 21.68
N ASP A 401 -36.41 -5.18 22.25
CA ASP A 401 -36.07 -4.36 23.41
C ASP A 401 -34.55 -4.12 23.46
#